data_AF-A0A0U9HVM3-F1
#
_entry.id   AF-A0A0U9HVM3-F1
#
_cell.length_a   1.000
_cell.length_b   1.000
_cell.length_c   1.000
_cell.angle_alpha   90.00
_cell.angle_beta   90.00
_cell.angle_gamma   90.00
#
_symmetry.space_group_name_H-M   'P 1'
#
loop_
_entity.id
_entity.type
_entity.pdbx_description
1 polymer ?
#
loop_
_entity_poly.entity_id
_entity_poly.type
_entity_poly.pdbx_seq_one_letter_code
_entity_poly.pdbx_strand_id
1 'polypeptide(L)'
;MATKRSTVKKRSKSVLKRIRQNKKRRLRNQAWKTRIKTSIKKVEEAIAQNNQEIIQSVLKEAIKIISRAASKGIIHKNTASRKISRLMKKVNAALVTSVSAN
;
A
#
# COMPACT_ATOMS: atom_id res chain seq x y z
N MET A 1 8.62 14.38 -49.97
CA MET A 1 7.78 14.16 -48.77
C MET A 1 7.69 12.66 -48.50
N ALA A 2 8.50 12.12 -47.59
CA ALA A 2 8.47 10.69 -47.24
C ALA A 2 8.63 10.57 -45.72
N THR A 3 7.52 10.43 -45.01
CA THR A 3 7.51 10.20 -43.56
C THR A 3 8.07 8.81 -43.29
N LYS A 4 9.34 8.71 -42.86
CA LYS A 4 9.95 7.47 -42.35
C LYS A 4 9.19 6.96 -41.11
N ARG A 5 8.06 6.30 -41.32
CA ARG A 5 7.28 5.58 -40.29
C ARG A 5 7.54 4.08 -40.43
N SER A 6 8.72 3.54 -40.09
CA SER A 6 8.84 2.07 -39.96
C SER A 6 10.11 1.47 -39.32
N THR A 7 11.07 2.21 -38.75
CA THR A 7 12.29 1.55 -38.24
C THR A 7 12.18 1.03 -36.80
N VAL A 8 10.98 0.81 -36.26
CA VAL A 8 10.83 0.14 -34.96
C VAL A 8 10.95 -1.37 -35.18
N LYS A 9 12.16 -1.91 -34.94
CA LYS A 9 12.44 -3.35 -34.94
C LYS A 9 11.37 -4.10 -34.15
N LYS A 10 10.68 -5.05 -34.82
CA LYS A 10 9.62 -5.88 -34.22
C LYS A 10 10.19 -6.57 -32.96
N ARG A 11 9.64 -6.24 -31.78
CA ARG A 11 10.07 -6.86 -30.52
C ARG A 11 9.84 -8.38 -30.60
N SER A 12 10.77 -9.17 -30.07
CA SER A 12 10.65 -10.63 -30.07
C SER A 12 9.37 -11.09 -29.37
N LYS A 13 8.81 -12.23 -29.80
CA LYS A 13 7.51 -12.75 -29.30
C LYS A 13 7.50 -12.89 -27.77
N SER A 14 8.64 -13.25 -27.16
CA SER A 14 8.83 -13.36 -25.70
C SER A 14 8.74 -12.01 -25.00
N VAL A 15 9.29 -10.94 -25.57
CA VAL A 15 9.24 -9.58 -25.02
C VAL A 15 7.80 -9.05 -25.02
N LEU A 16 7.05 -9.24 -26.11
CA LEU A 16 5.63 -8.84 -26.19
C LEU A 16 4.77 -9.58 -25.14
N LYS A 17 5.06 -10.86 -24.88
CA LYS A 17 4.43 -11.62 -23.79
C LYS A 17 4.74 -11.02 -22.42
N ARG A 18 6.00 -10.68 -22.14
CA ARG A 18 6.40 -10.04 -20.86
C ARG A 18 5.74 -8.68 -20.65
N ILE A 19 5.62 -7.85 -21.69
CA ILE A 19 4.93 -6.55 -21.60
C ILE A 19 3.47 -6.73 -21.18
N ARG A 20 2.74 -7.67 -21.79
CA ARG A 20 1.34 -7.97 -21.42
C ARG A 20 1.22 -8.46 -19.97
N GLN A 21 2.10 -9.35 -19.54
CA GLN A 21 2.14 -9.84 -18.15
C GLN A 21 2.45 -8.71 -17.16
N ASN A 22 3.41 -7.84 -17.49
CA ASN A 22 3.81 -6.72 -16.66
C ASN A 22 2.68 -5.71 -16.50
N LYS A 23 1.92 -5.40 -17.57
CA LYS A 23 0.75 -4.51 -17.48
C LYS A 23 -0.28 -5.05 -16.49
N LYS A 24 -0.61 -6.34 -16.56
CA LYS A 24 -1.54 -7.00 -15.62
C LYS A 24 -1.01 -6.94 -14.17
N ARG A 25 0.26 -7.28 -13.96
CA ARG A 25 0.90 -7.22 -12.62
C ARG A 25 0.93 -5.79 -12.08
N ARG A 26 1.23 -4.79 -12.91
CA ARG A 26 1.26 -3.37 -12.55
C ARG A 26 -0.10 -2.91 -12.03
N LEU A 27 -1.19 -3.19 -12.74
CA LEU A 27 -2.54 -2.79 -12.32
C LEU A 27 -2.93 -3.39 -10.97
N ARG A 28 -2.66 -4.69 -10.76
CA ARG A 28 -2.88 -5.34 -9.45
C ARG A 28 -2.05 -4.67 -8.36
N ASN A 29 -0.76 -4.50 -8.58
CA ASN A 29 0.14 -3.90 -7.58
C ASN A 29 -0.23 -2.46 -7.27
N GLN A 30 -0.70 -1.70 -8.27
CA GLN A 30 -1.19 -0.34 -8.08
C GLN A 30 -2.39 -0.32 -7.15
N ALA A 31 -3.45 -1.09 -7.43
CA ALA A 31 -4.65 -1.14 -6.61
C ALA A 31 -4.34 -1.47 -5.13
N TRP A 32 -3.47 -2.44 -4.88
CA TRP A 32 -3.06 -2.80 -3.52
C TRP A 32 -2.23 -1.71 -2.85
N LYS A 33 -1.30 -1.07 -3.57
CA LYS A 33 -0.52 0.07 -3.04
C LYS A 33 -1.43 1.24 -2.67
N THR A 34 -2.43 1.55 -3.50
CA THR A 34 -3.41 2.59 -3.19
C THR A 34 -4.22 2.21 -1.95
N ARG A 35 -4.72 0.97 -1.87
CA ARG A 35 -5.46 0.48 -0.71
C ARG A 35 -4.67 0.61 0.60
N ILE A 36 -3.38 0.26 0.59
CA ILE A 36 -2.49 0.44 1.76
C ILE A 36 -2.35 1.92 2.14
N LYS A 37 -2.19 2.82 1.16
CA LYS A 37 -2.10 4.26 1.44
C LYS A 37 -3.41 4.79 2.04
N THR A 38 -4.55 4.40 1.48
CA THR A 38 -5.86 4.79 1.98
C THR A 38 -6.11 4.27 3.39
N SER A 39 -5.76 3.01 3.70
CA SER A 39 -5.93 2.48 5.06
C SER A 39 -5.04 3.18 6.07
N ILE A 40 -3.81 3.55 5.70
CA ILE A 40 -2.93 4.36 6.56
C ILE A 40 -3.57 5.73 6.84
N LYS A 41 -4.08 6.39 5.79
CA LYS A 41 -4.73 7.71 5.93
C LYS A 41 -5.95 7.65 6.85
N LYS A 42 -6.78 6.61 6.74
CA LYS A 42 -7.93 6.39 7.63
C LYS A 42 -7.52 6.28 9.10
N VAL A 43 -6.41 5.60 9.40
CA VAL A 43 -5.88 5.53 10.78
C VAL A 43 -5.46 6.92 11.25
N GLU A 44 -4.78 7.69 10.41
CA GLU A 44 -4.33 9.04 10.76
C GLU A 44 -5.52 10.01 10.98
N GLU A 45 -6.58 9.89 10.17
CA GLU A 45 -7.83 10.63 10.35
C GLU A 45 -8.56 10.23 11.64
N ALA A 46 -8.60 8.93 11.96
CA ALA A 46 -9.21 8.45 13.20
C ALA A 46 -8.45 8.93 14.46
N ILE A 47 -7.11 9.01 14.38
CA ILE A 47 -6.29 9.58 15.46
C ILE A 47 -6.66 11.06 15.67
N ALA A 48 -6.84 11.83 14.60
CA ALA A 48 -7.23 13.24 14.71
C ALA A 48 -8.61 13.45 15.35
N GLN A 49 -9.52 12.47 15.22
CA GLN A 49 -10.87 12.52 15.80
C GLN A 49 -10.93 12.04 17.27
N ASN A 50 -9.81 11.57 17.86
CA ASN A 50 -9.69 11.11 19.26
C ASN A 50 -10.68 10.01 19.71
N ASN A 51 -11.32 9.29 18.80
CA ASN A 51 -12.23 8.19 19.16
C ASN A 51 -11.48 6.86 19.25
N GLN A 52 -11.28 6.37 20.48
CA GLN A 52 -10.48 5.17 20.77
C GLN A 52 -11.04 3.88 20.12
N GLU A 53 -12.36 3.70 20.09
CA GLU A 53 -12.98 2.50 19.51
C GLU A 53 -12.78 2.44 18.00
N ILE A 54 -12.94 3.59 17.34
CA ILE A 54 -12.73 3.74 15.90
C ILE A 54 -11.25 3.50 15.57
N ILE A 55 -10.32 4.03 16.37
CA ILE A 55 -8.88 3.81 16.16
C ILE A 55 -8.54 2.32 16.18
N GLN A 56 -9.05 1.56 17.17
CA GLN A 56 -8.76 0.12 17.27
C GLN A 56 -9.30 -0.67 16.08
N SER A 57 -10.53 -0.37 15.64
CA SER A 57 -11.15 -1.06 14.51
C SER A 57 -10.41 -0.80 13.19
N VAL A 58 -10.10 0.47 12.90
CA VAL A 58 -9.39 0.88 11.69
C VAL A 58 -7.95 0.37 11.69
N LEU A 59 -7.29 0.32 12.85
CA LEU A 59 -5.96 -0.27 13.00
C LEU A 59 -5.95 -1.76 12.65
N LYS A 60 -6.91 -2.53 13.16
CA LYS A 60 -7.04 -3.97 12.84
C LYS A 60 -7.24 -4.18 11.34
N GLU A 61 -8.07 -3.36 10.70
CA GLU A 61 -8.29 -3.43 9.25
C GLU A 61 -7.00 -3.08 8.46
N ALA A 62 -6.30 -2.02 8.85
CA ALA A 62 -5.05 -1.61 8.21
C ALA A 62 -3.96 -2.70 8.30
N ILE A 63 -3.80 -3.34 9.46
CA ILE A 63 -2.86 -4.45 9.65
C ILE A 63 -3.22 -5.61 8.74
N LYS A 64 -4.51 -6.00 8.68
CA LYS A 64 -5.01 -7.08 7.82
C LYS A 64 -4.73 -6.82 6.34
N ILE A 65 -4.89 -5.58 5.88
CA ILE A 65 -4.61 -5.20 4.49
C ILE A 65 -3.11 -5.31 4.19
N ILE A 66 -2.26 -4.79 5.09
CA ILE A 66 -0.80 -4.77 4.91
C ILE A 66 -0.23 -6.19 4.92
N SER A 67 -0.66 -7.03 5.87
CA SER A 67 -0.21 -8.43 5.96
C SER A 67 -0.63 -9.22 4.72
N ARG A 68 -1.87 -9.05 4.25
CA ARG A 68 -2.37 -9.71 3.03
C ARG A 68 -1.64 -9.27 1.77
N ALA A 69 -1.20 -8.01 1.70
CA ALA A 69 -0.37 -7.53 0.60
C ALA A 69 1.03 -8.17 0.61
N ALA A 70 1.58 -8.44 1.79
CA ALA A 70 2.85 -9.14 1.94
C ALA A 70 2.75 -10.61 1.51
N SER A 71 1.70 -11.32 1.97
CA SER A 71 1.45 -12.72 1.56
C SER A 71 1.26 -12.87 0.05
N LYS A 72 0.69 -11.86 -0.62
CA LYS A 72 0.54 -11.84 -2.09
C LYS A 72 1.82 -11.44 -2.84
N GLY A 73 2.93 -11.17 -2.14
CA GLY A 73 4.21 -10.76 -2.73
C GLY A 73 4.20 -9.37 -3.37
N ILE A 74 3.24 -8.51 -3.01
CA ILE A 74 3.11 -7.16 -3.58
C ILE A 74 4.07 -6.19 -2.89
N ILE A 75 4.29 -6.40 -1.58
CA ILE A 75 5.29 -5.72 -0.77
C ILE A 75 6.17 -6.76 -0.08
N HIS A 76 7.44 -6.42 0.15
CA HIS A 76 8.34 -7.29 0.90
C HIS A 76 7.92 -7.37 2.37
N LYS A 77 8.13 -8.52 3.02
CA LYS A 77 7.81 -8.77 4.44
C LYS A 77 8.35 -7.66 5.36
N ASN A 78 9.61 -7.27 5.20
CA ASN A 78 10.22 -6.20 6.00
C ASN A 78 9.55 -4.83 5.78
N THR A 79 9.03 -4.58 4.58
CA THR A 79 8.30 -3.33 4.31
C THR A 79 6.92 -3.34 4.96
N ALA A 80 6.26 -4.50 5.01
CA ALA A 80 5.03 -4.68 5.77
C ALA A 80 5.27 -4.47 7.27
N SER A 81 6.26 -5.14 7.85
CA SER A 81 6.61 -5.02 9.27
C SER A 81 6.97 -3.58 9.66
N ARG A 82 7.77 -2.88 8.83
CA ARG A 82 8.10 -1.45 9.06
C ARG A 82 6.86 -0.57 9.08
N LYS A 83 5.90 -0.80 8.18
CA LYS A 83 4.65 -0.02 8.12
C LYS A 83 3.77 -0.28 9.34
N ILE A 84 3.60 -1.54 9.73
CA ILE A 84 2.82 -1.92 10.91
C ILE A 84 3.44 -1.32 12.18
N SER A 85 4.75 -1.46 12.37
CA SER A 85 5.45 -0.90 13.52
C SER A 85 5.29 0.62 13.62
N ARG A 86 5.41 1.35 12.50
CA ARG A 86 5.22 2.81 12.48
C ARG A 86 3.78 3.22 12.82
N LEU A 87 2.78 2.50 12.31
CA LEU A 87 1.37 2.76 12.63
C LEU A 87 1.09 2.53 14.12
N MET A 88 1.57 1.41 14.67
CA MET A 88 1.40 1.09 16.09
C MET A 88 2.06 2.13 16.98
N LYS A 89 3.28 2.58 16.66
CA LYS A 89 3.94 3.66 17.41
C LYS A 89 3.12 4.95 17.43
N LYS A 90 2.51 5.34 16.30
CA LYS A 90 1.65 6.53 16.23
C LYS A 90 0.40 6.40 17.09
N VAL A 91 -0.28 5.26 17.00
CA VAL A 91 -1.49 4.99 17.81
C VAL A 91 -1.16 4.97 19.29
N ASN A 92 -0.08 4.28 19.69
CA ASN A 92 0.33 4.21 21.08
C ASN A 92 0.72 5.58 21.62
N ALA A 93 1.43 6.41 20.85
CA ALA A 93 1.75 7.78 21.24
C ALA A 93 0.47 8.60 21.49
N ALA A 94 -0.52 8.51 20.60
CA ALA A 94 -1.81 9.18 20.77
C ALA A 94 -2.57 8.70 22.02
N LEU A 95 -2.56 7.40 22.31
CA LEU A 95 -3.19 6.84 23.50
C LEU A 95 -2.47 7.26 24.80
N VAL A 96 -1.13 7.24 24.83
CA VAL A 96 -0.35 7.63 26.02
C VAL A 96 -0.58 9.10 26.40
N THR A 97 -0.69 10.01 25.42
CA THR A 97 -1.01 11.43 25.70
C THR A 97 -2.34 11.60 26.43
N SER A 98 -3.33 10.73 26.19
CA SER A 98 -4.61 10.78 26.91
C SER A 98 -4.53 10.25 28.36
N VAL A 99 -3.55 9.41 28.67
CA VAL A 99 -3.39 8.79 30.00
C VAL A 99 -2.59 9.68 30.95
N SER A 100 -1.64 10.49 30.46
CA SER A 100 -0.87 11.43 31.29
C SER A 100 -1.58 12.76 31.59
N ALA A 101 -2.76 13.00 30.99
CA ALA A 101 -3.53 14.22 31.19
C ALA A 101 -4.58 14.12 32.32
N ASN A 102 -4.65 12.98 33.02
CA ASN A 102 -5.52 12.74 34.17
C ASN A 102 -4.72 12.57 35.46
#